data_AF-A0A6J8C6H7-F1
#
_entry.id   AF-A0A6J8C6H7-F1
#
_cell.length_a   1.000
_cell.length_b   1.000
_cell.length_c   1.000
_cell.angle_alpha   90.00
_cell.angle_beta   90.00
_cell.angle_gamma   90.00
#
_symmetry.space_group_name_H-M   'P 1'
#
loop_
_entity.id
_entity.type
_entity.pdbx_description
1 polymer ?
#
loop_
_entity_poly.entity_id
_entity_poly.type
_entity_poly.pdbx_seq_one_letter_code
_entity_poly.pdbx_strand_id
1 'polypeptide(L)'
;MGTDSLLMLYKSLLKSILDYGCQAFNSASITVKSKLDRIQAKGLRIVLGAHKSTPLETILAESGEMPLQLRRDHLSLKYYARTKQNQTNPANQLVDDCIEYQIYNHKWNEHNIQYGFRIQNLIKDNDLDKINLVTEKSQDPPPWIVGQATTSSNIKDNVSKKKILISLSQKR
;
A
#
# COMPACT_ATOMS: atom_id res chain seq x y z
N MET A 1 -3.68 -15.70 31.15
CA MET A 1 -3.81 -14.71 30.06
C MET A 1 -5.11 -15.00 29.34
N GLY A 2 -6.00 -14.02 29.15
CA GLY A 2 -7.25 -14.22 28.44
C GLY A 2 -7.02 -14.53 26.96
N THR A 3 -7.98 -15.23 26.35
CA THR A 3 -8.00 -15.53 24.90
C THR A 3 -7.87 -14.26 24.06
N ASP A 4 -8.45 -13.15 24.50
CA ASP A 4 -8.43 -11.86 23.80
C ASP A 4 -7.02 -11.28 23.69
N SER A 5 -6.21 -11.37 24.75
CA SER A 5 -4.82 -10.89 24.72
C SER A 5 -3.98 -11.69 23.73
N LEU A 6 -4.20 -13.01 23.69
CA LEU A 6 -3.47 -13.90 22.80
C LEU A 6 -3.92 -13.74 21.35
N LEU A 7 -5.21 -13.48 21.12
CA LEU A 7 -5.74 -13.13 19.79
C LEU A 7 -5.19 -11.78 19.31
N MET A 8 -5.06 -10.80 20.20
CA MET A 8 -4.42 -9.53 19.89
C MET A 8 -2.96 -9.71 19.46
N LEU A 9 -2.20 -10.55 20.17
CA LEU A 9 -0.82 -10.91 19.79
C LEU A 9 -0.75 -11.63 18.44
N TYR A 10 -1.68 -12.54 18.17
CA TYR A 10 -1.80 -13.20 16.86
C TYR A 10 -2.01 -12.16 15.75
N LYS A 11 -2.94 -11.22 15.95
CA LYS A 11 -3.24 -10.16 14.98
C LYS A 11 -2.05 -9.21 14.77
N SER A 12 -1.32 -8.85 15.81
CA SER A 12 -0.21 -7.91 15.70
C SER A 12 1.06 -8.51 15.11
N LEU A 13 1.36 -9.79 15.38
CA LEU A 13 2.63 -10.42 14.99
C LEU A 13 2.47 -11.41 13.84
N LEU A 14 1.61 -12.41 14.00
CA LEU A 14 1.49 -13.47 12.99
C LEU A 14 0.73 -12.96 11.77
N LYS A 15 -0.38 -12.25 11.99
CA LYS A 15 -1.20 -11.76 10.88
C LYS A 15 -0.47 -10.69 10.06
N SER A 16 0.27 -9.79 10.72
CA SER A 16 1.08 -8.77 10.03
C SER A 16 2.13 -9.39 9.11
N ILE A 17 2.81 -10.46 9.54
CA ILE A 17 3.76 -11.21 8.70
C ILE A 17 3.05 -11.88 7.52
N LEU A 18 1.90 -12.53 7.76
CA LEU A 18 1.15 -13.23 6.71
C LEU A 18 0.57 -12.28 5.65
N ASP A 19 0.23 -11.06 6.04
CA ASP A 19 -0.32 -10.04 5.15
C ASP A 19 0.75 -9.31 4.34
N TYR A 20 1.99 -9.29 4.84
CA TYR A 20 3.08 -8.53 4.25
C TYR A 20 3.43 -9.03 2.86
N GLY A 21 3.28 -8.17 1.86
CA GLY A 21 3.64 -8.48 0.48
C GLY A 21 2.71 -9.46 -0.22
N CYS A 22 1.48 -9.65 0.29
CA CYS A 22 0.50 -10.54 -0.34
C CYS A 22 0.16 -10.19 -1.80
N GLN A 23 0.35 -8.94 -2.20
CA GLN A 23 0.20 -8.51 -3.59
C GLN A 23 1.20 -9.24 -4.50
N ALA A 24 2.44 -9.41 -4.04
CA ALA A 24 3.52 -10.04 -4.80
C ALA A 24 3.47 -11.57 -4.73
N PHE A 25 3.37 -12.15 -3.53
CA PHE A 25 3.50 -13.61 -3.39
C PHE A 25 2.21 -14.38 -3.68
N ASN A 26 1.03 -13.75 -3.78
CA ASN A 26 -0.21 -14.50 -4.02
C ASN A 26 -0.28 -15.16 -5.42
N SER A 27 0.63 -14.78 -6.32
CA SER A 27 0.92 -15.48 -7.58
C SER A 27 1.60 -16.84 -7.36
N ALA A 28 2.16 -17.10 -6.17
CA ALA A 28 2.79 -18.39 -5.86
C ALA A 28 1.81 -19.56 -5.96
N SER A 29 2.36 -20.77 -6.08
CA SER A 29 1.57 -22.00 -6.21
C SER A 29 0.62 -22.22 -5.02
N ILE A 30 -0.48 -22.94 -5.27
CA ILE A 30 -1.44 -23.33 -4.24
C ILE A 30 -0.78 -24.13 -3.10
N THR A 31 0.26 -24.91 -3.41
CA THR A 31 1.01 -25.69 -2.42
C THR A 31 1.82 -24.81 -1.47
N VAL A 32 2.35 -23.68 -1.93
CA VAL A 32 3.04 -22.70 -1.07
C VAL A 32 2.01 -21.94 -0.24
N LYS A 33 0.89 -21.50 -0.84
CA LYS A 33 -0.18 -20.79 -0.12
C LYS A 33 -0.81 -21.65 0.98
N SER A 34 -1.03 -22.94 0.74
CA SER A 34 -1.59 -23.84 1.75
C SER A 34 -0.69 -24.04 2.98
N LYS A 35 0.63 -23.83 2.85
CA LYS A 35 1.52 -23.81 4.02
C LYS A 35 1.23 -22.62 4.93
N LEU A 36 0.87 -21.46 4.37
CA LEU A 36 0.47 -20.29 5.14
C LEU A 36 -0.86 -20.53 5.89
N ASP A 37 -1.81 -21.20 5.24
CA ASP A 37 -3.08 -21.57 5.87
C ASP A 37 -2.87 -22.51 7.07
N ARG A 38 -1.91 -23.45 6.96
CA ARG A 38 -1.50 -24.30 8.09
C ARG A 38 -0.88 -23.50 9.24
N ILE A 39 -0.10 -22.46 8.93
CA ILE A 39 0.49 -21.57 9.96
C ILE A 39 -0.62 -20.79 10.67
N GLN A 40 -1.58 -20.22 9.94
CA GLN A 40 -2.76 -19.57 10.51
C GLN A 40 -3.52 -20.54 11.43
N ALA A 41 -3.84 -21.74 10.93
CA ALA A 41 -4.56 -22.75 11.70
C ALA A 41 -3.83 -23.08 13.01
N LYS A 42 -2.52 -23.29 12.95
CA LYS A 42 -1.70 -23.63 14.12
C LYS A 42 -1.66 -22.49 15.14
N GLY A 43 -1.49 -21.26 14.67
CA GLY A 43 -1.52 -20.07 15.53
C GLY A 43 -2.85 -19.93 16.27
N LEU A 44 -3.96 -20.03 15.53
CA LEU A 44 -5.29 -19.89 16.10
C LEU A 44 -5.67 -21.05 17.05
N ARG A 45 -5.21 -22.28 16.80
CA ARG A 45 -5.38 -23.38 17.77
C ARG A 45 -4.71 -23.09 19.10
N ILE A 46 -3.52 -22.52 19.08
CA ILE A 46 -2.80 -22.13 20.31
C ILE A 46 -3.56 -21.01 21.02
N VAL A 47 -4.05 -20.02 20.27
CA VAL A 47 -4.83 -18.90 20.81
C VAL A 47 -6.11 -19.37 21.49
N LEU A 48 -6.87 -20.25 20.83
CA LEU A 48 -8.16 -20.74 21.31
C LEU A 48 -8.05 -21.94 22.27
N GLY A 49 -6.86 -22.56 22.40
CA GLY A 49 -6.72 -23.84 23.09
C GLY A 49 -7.43 -25.00 22.37
N ALA A 50 -7.65 -24.90 21.06
CA ALA A 50 -8.40 -25.89 20.29
C ALA A 50 -7.58 -27.17 20.00
N HIS A 51 -8.28 -28.29 19.86
CA HIS A 51 -7.66 -29.59 19.57
C HIS A 51 -6.93 -29.59 18.21
N LYS A 52 -5.91 -30.45 18.06
CA LYS A 52 -5.11 -30.56 16.82
C LYS A 52 -5.88 -31.12 15.62
N SER A 53 -7.00 -31.79 15.84
CA SER A 53 -7.87 -32.33 14.77
C SER A 53 -8.99 -31.39 14.36
N THR A 54 -9.24 -30.29 15.08
CA THR A 54 -10.32 -29.34 14.75
C THR A 54 -10.15 -28.81 13.32
N PRO A 55 -11.19 -28.77 12.47
CA PRO A 55 -11.09 -28.22 11.12
C PRO A 55 -10.72 -26.73 11.12
N LEU A 56 -10.08 -26.26 10.04
CA LEU A 56 -9.71 -24.84 9.89
C LEU A 56 -10.95 -23.92 9.92
N GLU A 57 -12.01 -24.31 9.23
CA GLU A 57 -13.25 -23.53 9.13
C GLU A 57 -13.86 -23.27 10.51
N THR A 58 -13.91 -24.29 11.37
CA THR A 58 -14.38 -24.16 12.75
C THR A 58 -13.51 -23.20 13.56
N ILE A 59 -12.18 -23.28 13.41
CA ILE A 59 -11.25 -22.39 14.11
C ILE A 59 -11.43 -20.93 13.66
N LEU A 60 -11.63 -20.70 12.36
CA LEU A 60 -11.86 -19.37 11.80
C LEU A 60 -13.19 -18.78 12.27
N ALA A 61 -14.25 -19.59 12.27
CA ALA A 61 -15.56 -19.18 12.78
C ALA A 61 -15.50 -18.79 14.27
N GLU A 62 -14.84 -19.60 15.09
CA GLU A 62 -14.70 -19.34 16.53
C GLU A 62 -13.82 -18.12 16.83
N SER A 63 -12.72 -17.93 16.09
CA SER A 63 -11.83 -16.78 16.28
C SER A 63 -12.32 -15.48 15.64
N GLY A 64 -13.37 -15.54 14.81
CA GLY A 64 -13.83 -14.40 14.01
C GLY A 64 -12.82 -13.95 12.94
N GLU A 65 -11.95 -14.84 12.49
CA GLU A 65 -10.90 -14.54 11.52
C GLU A 65 -11.30 -14.93 10.09
N MET A 66 -10.92 -14.10 9.13
CA MET A 66 -11.15 -14.36 7.72
C MET A 66 -10.18 -15.43 7.18
N PRO A 67 -10.61 -16.31 6.26
CA PRO A 67 -9.71 -17.16 5.48
C PRO A 67 -8.64 -16.31 4.78
N LEU A 68 -7.38 -16.77 4.77
CA LEU A 68 -6.28 -15.98 4.22
C LEU A 68 -6.48 -15.62 2.74
N GLN A 69 -7.10 -16.48 1.94
CA GLN A 69 -7.36 -16.18 0.53
C GLN A 69 -8.22 -14.92 0.38
N LEU A 70 -9.40 -14.91 1.03
CA LEU A 70 -10.31 -13.78 0.99
C LEU A 70 -9.64 -12.51 1.54
N ARG A 71 -8.80 -12.66 2.57
CA ARG A 71 -8.04 -11.53 3.13
C ARG A 71 -7.02 -10.97 2.14
N ARG A 72 -6.28 -11.82 1.43
CA ARG A 72 -5.31 -11.39 0.40
C ARG A 72 -6.02 -10.66 -0.73
N ASP A 73 -7.21 -11.10 -1.11
CA ASP A 73 -8.01 -10.44 -2.15
C ASP A 73 -8.51 -9.07 -1.68
N HIS A 74 -9.01 -8.96 -0.45
CA HIS A 74 -9.34 -7.67 0.17
C HIS A 74 -8.13 -6.72 0.25
N LEU A 75 -6.96 -7.20 0.68
CA LEU A 75 -5.73 -6.40 0.74
C LEU A 75 -5.22 -6.00 -0.66
N SER A 76 -5.45 -6.85 -1.66
CA SER A 76 -5.12 -6.57 -3.06
C SER A 76 -5.98 -5.44 -3.61
N LEU A 77 -7.30 -5.48 -3.37
CA LEU A 77 -8.24 -4.40 -3.71
C LEU A 77 -7.92 -3.09 -2.99
N LYS A 78 -7.62 -3.16 -1.70
CA LYS A 78 -7.23 -1.98 -0.92
C LYS A 78 -5.94 -1.33 -1.45
N TYR A 79 -4.95 -2.15 -1.84
CA TYR A 79 -3.71 -1.65 -2.42
C TYR A 79 -3.94 -0.99 -3.78
N TYR A 80 -4.77 -1.62 -4.63
CA TYR A 80 -5.16 -1.07 -5.93
C TYR A 80 -5.82 0.29 -5.79
N ALA A 81 -6.84 0.39 -4.92
CA ALA A 81 -7.55 1.63 -4.67
C ALA A 81 -6.54 2.73 -4.29
N ARG A 82 -5.70 2.50 -3.29
CA ARG A 82 -4.66 3.46 -2.86
C ARG A 82 -3.70 3.87 -3.98
N THR A 83 -3.29 2.91 -4.80
CA THR A 83 -2.37 3.16 -5.92
C THR A 83 -3.02 4.07 -6.95
N LYS A 84 -4.30 3.82 -7.28
CA LYS A 84 -5.10 4.66 -8.18
C LYS A 84 -5.46 6.03 -7.63
N GLN A 85 -5.57 6.17 -6.30
CA GLN A 85 -5.79 7.48 -5.69
C GLN A 85 -4.60 8.42 -5.92
N ASN A 86 -3.37 7.90 -5.94
CA ASN A 86 -2.17 8.67 -6.25
C ASN A 86 -1.71 8.41 -7.70
N GLN A 87 -2.09 9.30 -8.62
CA GLN A 87 -1.75 9.18 -10.04
C GLN A 87 -0.25 9.17 -10.32
N THR A 88 0.57 9.76 -9.44
CA THR A 88 2.04 9.82 -9.60
C THR A 88 2.77 8.54 -9.17
N ASN A 89 2.05 7.57 -8.61
CA ASN A 89 2.66 6.33 -8.14
C ASN A 89 3.20 5.50 -9.33
N PRO A 90 4.50 5.12 -9.35
CA PRO A 90 5.07 4.30 -10.42
C PRO A 90 4.42 2.92 -10.55
N ALA A 91 3.80 2.40 -9.47
CA ALA A 91 3.08 1.14 -9.51
C ALA A 91 1.83 1.18 -10.40
N ASN A 92 1.29 2.37 -10.74
CA ASN A 92 0.15 2.47 -11.66
C ASN A 92 0.48 1.89 -13.04
N GLN A 93 1.68 2.20 -13.57
CA GLN A 93 2.14 1.67 -14.86
C GLN A 93 2.20 0.14 -14.84
N LEU A 94 2.71 -0.44 -13.75
CA LEU A 94 2.83 -1.91 -13.62
C LEU A 94 1.47 -2.60 -13.52
N VAL A 95 0.46 -1.92 -12.97
CA VAL A 95 -0.88 -2.49 -12.80
C VAL A 95 -1.71 -2.37 -14.09
N ASP A 96 -1.55 -1.27 -14.81
CA ASP A 96 -2.31 -0.96 -16.03
C ASP A 96 -1.69 -1.60 -17.28
N ASP A 97 -0.38 -1.43 -17.45
CA ASP A 97 0.39 -1.94 -18.59
C ASP A 97 1.03 -3.30 -18.27
N CYS A 98 0.33 -4.15 -17.53
CA CYS A 98 0.81 -5.50 -17.26
C CYS A 98 0.91 -6.22 -18.63
N ILE A 99 2.14 -6.38 -19.14
CA ILE A 99 2.52 -6.97 -20.45
C ILE A 99 1.82 -8.33 -20.65
N GLU A 100 1.53 -8.98 -19.55
CA GLU A 100 0.81 -10.22 -19.39
C GLU A 100 -0.61 -10.20 -19.97
N TYR A 101 -1.30 -9.05 -20.00
CA TYR A 101 -2.59 -8.94 -20.68
C TYR A 101 -2.53 -9.38 -22.14
N GLN A 102 -1.40 -9.13 -22.79
CA GLN A 102 -1.18 -9.45 -24.19
C GLN A 102 -0.69 -10.90 -24.36
N ILE A 103 0.07 -11.43 -23.40
CA ILE A 103 0.70 -12.76 -23.46
C ILE A 103 -0.25 -13.88 -22.98
N TYR A 104 -1.09 -13.62 -21.97
CA TYR A 104 -1.89 -14.64 -21.28
C TYR A 104 -3.21 -14.99 -21.97
N ASN A 105 -3.61 -14.28 -23.03
CA ASN A 105 -4.78 -14.63 -23.84
C ASN A 105 -4.66 -16.01 -24.52
N HIS A 106 -3.49 -16.66 -24.50
CA HIS A 106 -3.23 -17.82 -25.35
C HIS A 106 -3.03 -19.19 -24.70
N LYS A 107 -2.75 -19.38 -23.39
CA LYS A 107 -2.79 -20.72 -22.74
C LYS A 107 -2.36 -20.69 -21.25
N TRP A 108 -3.21 -21.27 -20.40
CA TRP A 108 -2.97 -21.99 -19.12
C TRP A 108 -2.56 -21.29 -17.79
N ASN A 109 -3.09 -21.92 -16.72
CA ASN A 109 -2.89 -21.82 -15.26
C ASN A 109 -3.44 -20.58 -14.52
N GLU A 110 -4.71 -20.68 -14.11
CA GLU A 110 -5.41 -19.77 -13.18
C GLU A 110 -4.67 -19.52 -11.85
N HIS A 111 -3.74 -20.41 -11.49
CA HIS A 111 -3.14 -20.46 -10.17
C HIS A 111 -1.87 -19.62 -10.01
N ASN A 112 -1.23 -19.17 -11.11
CA ASN A 112 -0.01 -18.35 -11.10
C ASN A 112 -0.18 -17.11 -11.98
N ILE A 113 -1.20 -16.34 -11.64
CA ILE A 113 -1.54 -15.09 -12.29
C ILE A 113 -0.87 -13.95 -11.52
N GLN A 114 -0.26 -13.03 -12.26
CA GLN A 114 0.36 -11.84 -11.70
C GLN A 114 -0.67 -10.87 -11.08
N TYR A 115 -0.17 -9.93 -10.27
CA TYR A 115 -1.01 -8.99 -9.54
C TYR A 115 -1.94 -8.17 -10.45
N GLY A 116 -1.42 -7.58 -11.53
CA GLY A 116 -2.19 -6.71 -12.43
C GLY A 116 -3.38 -7.42 -13.08
N PHE A 117 -3.20 -8.66 -13.55
CA PHE A 117 -4.32 -9.41 -14.13
C PHE A 117 -5.33 -9.87 -13.07
N ARG A 118 -4.82 -10.38 -11.94
CA ARG A 118 -5.66 -10.84 -10.83
C ARG A 118 -6.54 -9.72 -10.28
N ILE A 119 -6.02 -8.50 -10.17
CA ILE A 119 -6.80 -7.40 -9.62
C ILE A 119 -7.95 -6.98 -10.54
N GLN A 120 -7.75 -6.96 -11.86
CA GLN A 120 -8.84 -6.65 -12.78
C GLN A 120 -9.92 -7.73 -12.77
N ASN A 121 -9.55 -9.01 -12.62
CA ASN A 121 -10.55 -10.07 -12.41
C ASN A 121 -11.33 -9.83 -11.13
N LEU A 122 -10.65 -9.53 -10.01
CA LEU A 122 -11.33 -9.21 -8.76
C LEU A 122 -12.26 -7.99 -8.89
N ILE A 123 -11.88 -6.97 -9.65
CA ILE A 123 -12.72 -5.79 -9.89
C ILE A 123 -13.97 -6.19 -10.68
N LYS A 124 -13.82 -6.98 -11.74
CA LYS A 124 -14.94 -7.49 -12.56
C LYS A 124 -15.86 -8.41 -11.76
N ASP A 125 -15.29 -9.36 -11.03
CA ASP A 125 -16.03 -10.35 -10.22
C ASP A 125 -16.85 -9.69 -9.09
N ASN A 126 -16.44 -8.51 -8.63
CA ASN A 126 -17.12 -7.75 -7.58
C ASN A 126 -17.87 -6.51 -8.10
N ASP A 127 -18.04 -6.36 -9.42
CA ASP A 127 -18.71 -5.21 -10.06
C ASP A 127 -18.18 -3.82 -9.64
N LEU A 128 -16.88 -3.74 -9.33
CA LEU A 128 -16.25 -2.53 -8.79
C LEU A 128 -15.81 -1.54 -9.88
N ASP A 129 -15.94 -1.90 -11.16
CA ASP A 129 -15.56 -1.06 -12.31
C ASP A 129 -16.27 0.30 -12.33
N LYS A 130 -17.47 0.36 -11.74
CA LYS A 130 -18.33 1.57 -11.73
C LYS A 130 -18.03 2.51 -10.57
N ILE A 131 -17.16 2.12 -9.64
CA ILE A 131 -16.86 2.92 -8.44
C ILE A 131 -15.84 3.99 -8.79
N ASN A 132 -16.22 5.25 -8.61
CA ASN A 132 -15.30 6.38 -8.76
C ASN A 132 -14.31 6.39 -7.59
N LEU A 133 -13.05 6.06 -7.87
CA LEU A 133 -11.97 6.20 -6.90
C LEU A 133 -11.64 7.69 -6.73
N VAL A 134 -11.76 8.19 -5.50
CA VAL A 134 -11.42 9.58 -5.17
C VAL A 134 -9.92 9.78 -5.33
N THR A 135 -9.50 10.56 -6.32
CA THR A 135 -8.11 10.95 -6.50
C THR A 135 -7.66 11.81 -5.31
N GLU A 136 -6.52 11.47 -4.71
CA GLU A 136 -5.90 12.32 -3.70
C GLU A 136 -5.50 13.63 -4.35
N LYS A 137 -5.92 14.75 -3.74
CA LYS A 137 -5.36 16.05 -4.10
C LYS A 137 -3.89 16.03 -3.67
N SER A 138 -3.00 16.55 -4.53
CA SER A 138 -1.60 16.80 -4.15
C SER A 138 -1.58 17.46 -2.78
N GLN A 139 -0.85 16.87 -1.83
CA GLN A 139 -0.69 17.54 -0.54
C GLN A 139 -0.03 18.89 -0.77
N ASP A 140 -0.44 19.89 0.01
CA ASP A 140 0.27 21.15 0.09
C ASP A 140 1.76 20.86 0.36
N PRO A 141 2.68 21.68 -0.18
CA PRO A 141 4.10 21.48 0.09
C PRO A 141 4.30 21.35 1.60
N PRO A 142 5.05 20.35 2.06
CA PRO A 142 5.17 20.11 3.48
C PRO A 142 5.70 21.37 4.20
N PRO A 143 5.29 21.61 5.45
CA PRO A 143 5.49 22.90 6.12
C PRO A 143 6.96 23.29 6.34
N TRP A 144 7.90 22.35 6.15
CA TRP A 144 9.34 22.60 6.19
C TRP A 144 9.93 23.08 4.86
N ILE A 145 9.16 23.11 3.77
CA ILE A 145 9.53 23.80 2.52
C ILE A 145 9.19 25.28 2.71
N VAL A 146 10.10 26.01 3.35
CA VAL A 146 10.01 27.47 3.45
C VAL A 146 10.30 28.03 2.05
N GLY A 147 9.34 28.78 1.48
CA GLY A 147 9.55 29.48 0.21
C GLY A 147 10.81 30.35 0.29
N GLN A 148 11.56 30.46 -0.81
CA GLN A 148 12.80 31.25 -0.81
C GLN A 148 12.51 32.68 -0.32
N ALA A 149 13.24 33.13 0.71
CA ALA A 149 13.12 34.49 1.19
C ALA A 149 13.46 35.45 0.04
N THR A 150 12.56 36.38 -0.27
CA THR A 150 12.79 37.45 -1.24
C THR A 150 13.96 38.32 -0.75
N THR A 151 15.16 37.96 -1.16
CA THR A 151 16.37 38.72 -0.83
C THR A 151 16.47 39.86 -1.82
N SER A 152 16.32 41.10 -1.35
CA SER A 152 16.55 42.27 -2.20
C SER A 152 18.05 42.38 -2.50
N SER A 153 18.47 41.96 -3.69
CA SER A 153 19.86 42.11 -4.17
C SER A 153 20.28 43.57 -4.43
N ASN A 154 19.38 44.55 -4.24
CA ASN A 154 19.58 45.98 -4.49
C ASN A 154 20.81 46.61 -3.78
N ILE A 155 21.34 45.99 -2.73
CA ILE A 155 22.52 46.51 -2.00
C ILE A 155 23.84 46.20 -2.74
N LYS A 156 23.87 45.23 -3.65
CA LYS A 156 25.11 44.87 -4.37
C LYS A 156 25.52 45.88 -5.46
N ASP A 157 24.59 46.70 -5.95
CA ASP A 157 24.82 47.46 -7.20
C ASP A 157 25.17 48.94 -7.03
N ASN A 158 25.22 49.53 -5.83
CA ASN A 158 25.72 50.91 -5.70
C ASN A 158 26.14 51.29 -4.27
N VAL A 159 27.34 50.91 -3.85
CA VAL A 159 28.05 51.68 -2.82
C VAL A 159 29.53 51.80 -3.16
N SER A 160 29.87 52.61 -4.17
CA SER A 160 31.20 53.21 -4.21
C SER A 160 31.24 54.33 -3.16
N LYS A 161 32.18 54.28 -2.21
CA LYS A 161 32.35 55.28 -1.14
C LYS A 161 32.38 56.73 -1.66
N LYS A 162 32.80 56.94 -2.92
CA LYS A 162 32.79 58.24 -3.59
C LYS A 162 31.39 58.81 -3.84
N LYS A 163 30.38 57.99 -4.16
CA LYS A 163 28.99 58.46 -4.41
C LYS A 163 28.30 58.92 -3.12
N ILE A 164 28.61 58.30 -1.97
CA ILE A 164 28.07 58.69 -0.66
C ILE A 164 28.63 60.05 -0.23
N LEU A 165 29.91 60.33 -0.48
CA LEU A 165 30.52 61.61 -0.12
C LEU A 165 30.00 62.78 -0.98
N ILE A 166 29.63 62.52 -2.24
CA ILE A 166 29.05 63.52 -3.14
C ILE A 166 27.61 63.87 -2.70
N SER A 167 26.80 62.88 -2.31
CA SER A 167 25.41 63.11 -1.87
C SER A 167 25.30 63.81 -0.50
N LEU A 168 26.33 63.69 0.35
CA LEU A 168 26.42 64.40 1.63
C LEU A 168 26.93 65.85 1.48
N SER A 169 27.70 66.15 0.44
CA SER A 169 28.23 67.50 0.17
C SER A 169 27.17 68.44 -0.46
N GLN A 170 26.23 67.88 -1.23
CA GLN A 170 25.14 68.65 -1.87
C GLN A 170 23.95 68.97 -0.94
N LYS A 171 24.04 68.64 0.35
CA LYS A 171 22.98 68.83 1.34
C LYS A 171 23.30 69.87 2.43
N ARG A 172 24.25 70.77 2.15
CA ARG A 172 24.50 72.00 2.92
C ARG A 172 24.24 73.23 2.05
#